data_AF-A0A6J3AIE4-F1
#
_entry.id   AF-A0A6J3AIE4-F1
#
_cell.length_a   1.000
_cell.length_b   1.000
_cell.length_c   1.000
_cell.angle_alpha   90.00
_cell.angle_beta   90.00
_cell.angle_gamma   90.00
#
_symmetry.space_group_name_H-M   'P 1'
#
loop_
_entity.id
_entity.type
_entity.pdbx_description
1 polymer ?
#
loop_
_entity_poly.entity_id
_entity_poly.type
_entity_poly.pdbx_seq_one_letter_code
_entity_poly.pdbx_strand_id
1 'polypeptide(L)'
;MKCASRCCLGVWASRTLSYKMVEDELALFDKSINEFWNKFKNTLSDTSCQMVGLRDTYKDSIKAFAVPLSLSEKLSVKLKEEERMVEMFLEYQNQICRQNKLIQEKKDNLLKLIAEVKGKKQELEALTANIQDLKEEYARKKETISNANKANEERLKRLQKSADVYKDRLGLEIRKIYGDKLQFIFTNIDPKHPESPFMFSLCLNEARDYEVTLLEFRKMVLSSLYLCSHLEAFIADKDTQLNCRIGSLMCPSDSIPILMELTF
;
A
#
# COMPACT_ATOMS: atom_id res chain seq x y z
N MET A 1 -82.97 152.07 61.51
CA MET A 1 -81.58 152.31 61.91
C MET A 1 -80.95 150.99 62.37
N LYS A 2 -79.83 150.56 61.74
CA LYS A 2 -78.76 149.63 62.22
C LYS A 2 -79.17 148.21 62.69
N CYS A 3 -78.41 147.11 62.64
CA CYS A 3 -77.23 146.58 61.93
C CYS A 3 -77.03 145.12 62.46
N ALA A 4 -76.64 144.17 61.60
CA ALA A 4 -75.82 142.94 61.77
C ALA A 4 -76.00 141.85 62.88
N SER A 5 -75.90 140.60 62.41
CA SER A 5 -75.19 139.40 62.96
C SER A 5 -75.96 138.34 63.77
N ARG A 6 -76.15 137.14 63.18
CA ARG A 6 -75.37 135.93 63.53
C ARG A 6 -75.69 134.73 62.63
N CYS A 7 -74.62 134.12 62.15
CA CYS A 7 -74.55 132.94 61.29
C CYS A 7 -74.32 131.67 62.13
N CYS A 8 -74.49 130.50 61.50
CA CYS A 8 -74.03 129.16 61.92
C CYS A 8 -74.88 128.43 62.97
N LEU A 9 -75.63 127.39 62.56
CA LEU A 9 -75.89 126.15 63.33
C LEU A 9 -76.67 125.05 62.57
N GLY A 10 -77.22 125.32 61.38
CA GLY A 10 -78.11 124.35 60.70
C GLY A 10 -77.47 123.26 59.83
N VAL A 11 -76.17 123.31 59.50
CA VAL A 11 -75.57 122.48 58.42
C VAL A 11 -74.70 121.31 58.96
N TRP A 12 -74.50 121.22 60.27
CA TRP A 12 -73.59 120.20 60.86
C TRP A 12 -74.25 118.84 61.15
N ALA A 13 -75.57 118.70 61.04
CA ALA A 13 -76.27 117.44 61.37
C ALA A 13 -76.28 116.40 60.22
N SER A 14 -76.14 116.82 58.95
CA SER A 14 -76.17 115.89 57.81
C SER A 14 -74.80 115.27 57.46
N ARG A 15 -73.69 115.86 57.91
CA ARG A 15 -72.33 115.30 57.65
C ARG A 15 -71.90 114.22 58.63
N THR A 16 -72.49 114.17 59.83
CA THR A 16 -72.14 113.20 60.89
C THR A 16 -72.81 111.83 60.72
N LEU A 17 -73.97 111.75 60.04
CA LEU A 17 -74.58 110.46 59.67
C LEU A 17 -73.86 109.77 58.49
N SER A 18 -73.25 110.55 57.59
CA SER A 18 -72.53 110.02 56.43
C SER A 18 -71.20 109.36 56.76
N TYR A 19 -70.56 109.70 57.90
CA TYR A 19 -69.29 109.10 58.33
C TYR A 19 -69.48 107.75 59.05
N LYS A 20 -70.59 107.59 59.81
CA LYS A 20 -70.88 106.32 60.51
C LYS A 20 -71.25 105.17 59.59
N MET A 21 -71.94 105.43 58.46
CA MET A 21 -72.25 104.38 57.48
C MET A 21 -71.02 103.85 56.74
N VAL A 22 -69.97 104.67 56.58
CA VAL A 22 -68.73 104.28 55.90
C VAL A 22 -67.83 103.41 56.79
N GLU A 23 -67.82 103.65 58.11
CA GLU A 23 -67.07 102.81 59.07
C GLU A 23 -67.69 101.40 59.22
N ASP A 24 -69.01 101.28 59.19
CA ASP A 24 -69.69 99.98 59.27
C ASP A 24 -69.47 99.11 58.01
N GLU A 25 -69.44 99.72 56.82
CA GLU A 25 -69.08 99.01 55.57
C GLU A 25 -67.59 98.60 55.56
N LEU A 26 -66.71 99.43 56.09
CA LEU A 26 -65.28 99.11 56.23
C LEU A 26 -65.07 97.93 57.18
N ALA A 27 -65.78 97.90 58.30
CA ALA A 27 -65.73 96.80 59.27
C ALA A 27 -66.29 95.49 58.69
N LEU A 28 -67.35 95.56 57.88
CA LEU A 28 -67.87 94.40 57.14
C LEU A 28 -66.87 93.89 56.08
N PHE A 29 -66.17 94.81 55.42
CA PHE A 29 -65.14 94.47 54.44
C PHE A 29 -63.91 93.81 55.11
N ASP A 30 -63.43 94.35 56.23
CA ASP A 30 -62.34 93.76 57.02
C ASP A 30 -62.71 92.38 57.57
N LYS A 31 -63.96 92.19 57.99
CA LYS A 31 -64.47 90.88 58.40
C LYS A 31 -64.47 89.89 57.23
N SER A 32 -64.92 90.32 56.05
CA SER A 32 -64.90 89.50 54.82
C SER A 32 -63.48 89.11 54.39
N ILE A 33 -62.53 90.06 54.44
CA ILE A 33 -61.12 89.80 54.16
C ILE A 33 -60.52 88.81 55.16
N ASN A 34 -60.82 88.95 56.44
CA ASN A 34 -60.33 88.02 57.46
C ASN A 34 -60.94 86.62 57.32
N GLU A 35 -62.23 86.51 57.01
CA GLU A 35 -62.87 85.22 56.72
C GLU A 35 -62.30 84.57 55.46
N PHE A 36 -62.03 85.36 54.41
CA PHE A 36 -61.38 84.88 53.20
C PHE A 36 -59.95 84.38 53.48
N TRP A 37 -59.15 85.14 54.21
CA TRP A 37 -57.78 84.75 54.59
C TRP A 37 -57.76 83.52 55.50
N ASN A 38 -58.70 83.40 56.43
CA ASN A 38 -58.83 82.22 57.28
C ASN A 38 -59.26 80.98 56.47
N LYS A 39 -60.23 81.12 55.55
CA LYS A 39 -60.57 80.04 54.62
C LYS A 39 -59.39 79.63 53.75
N PHE A 40 -58.66 80.59 53.18
CA PHE A 40 -57.52 80.32 52.31
C PHE A 40 -56.38 79.63 53.06
N LYS A 41 -56.04 80.09 54.27
CA LYS A 41 -55.01 79.46 55.13
C LYS A 41 -55.40 78.05 55.57
N ASN A 42 -56.67 77.84 55.94
CA ASN A 42 -57.15 76.52 56.34
C ASN A 42 -57.15 75.53 55.16
N THR A 43 -57.54 75.97 53.96
CA THR A 43 -57.48 75.15 52.74
C THR A 43 -56.03 74.78 52.36
N LEU A 44 -55.07 75.69 52.50
CA LEU A 44 -53.65 75.40 52.24
C LEU A 44 -53.03 74.45 53.27
N SER A 45 -53.44 74.56 54.55
CA SER A 45 -53.05 73.63 55.61
C SER A 45 -53.54 72.20 55.33
N ASP A 46 -54.80 72.05 54.92
CA ASP A 46 -55.39 70.74 54.59
C ASP A 46 -54.80 70.15 53.29
N THR A 47 -54.48 70.99 52.30
CA THR A 47 -53.86 70.56 51.04
C THR A 47 -52.39 70.14 51.21
N SER A 48 -51.67 70.74 52.17
CA SER A 48 -50.29 70.36 52.52
C SER A 48 -50.18 68.89 52.95
N CYS A 49 -51.16 68.40 53.72
CA CYS A 49 -51.21 67.00 54.17
C CYS A 49 -51.45 66.04 52.99
N GLN A 50 -52.28 66.43 52.02
CA GLN A 50 -52.51 65.67 50.78
C GLN A 50 -51.26 65.65 49.87
N MET A 51 -50.52 66.76 49.80
CA MET A 51 -49.29 66.88 49.00
C MET A 51 -48.14 66.02 49.53
N VAL A 52 -48.06 65.76 50.85
CA VAL A 52 -47.08 64.83 51.43
C VAL A 52 -47.42 63.38 51.06
N GLY A 53 -48.67 62.96 51.21
CA GLY A 53 -49.13 61.63 50.82
C GLY A 53 -48.98 61.33 49.33
N LEU A 54 -49.23 62.31 48.46
CA LEU A 54 -48.99 62.20 47.01
C LEU A 54 -47.49 62.09 46.67
N ARG A 55 -46.62 62.79 47.42
CA ARG A 55 -45.16 62.72 47.23
C ARG A 55 -44.60 61.38 47.68
N ASP A 56 -45.10 60.83 48.78
CA ASP A 56 -44.69 59.52 49.29
C ASP A 56 -45.20 58.38 48.41
N THR A 57 -46.45 58.44 47.93
CA THR A 57 -46.97 57.48 46.93
C THR A 57 -46.26 57.57 45.58
N TYR A 58 -45.88 58.77 45.13
CA TYR A 58 -45.04 58.94 43.95
C TYR A 58 -43.62 58.37 44.17
N LYS A 59 -43.03 58.57 45.34
CA LYS A 59 -41.72 58.03 45.71
C LYS A 59 -41.74 56.49 45.84
N ASP A 60 -42.81 55.94 46.40
CA ASP A 60 -42.98 54.49 46.56
C ASP A 60 -43.36 53.81 45.25
N SER A 61 -44.10 54.48 44.36
CA SER A 61 -44.27 53.99 42.99
C SER A 61 -42.94 54.02 42.23
N ILE A 62 -42.11 55.07 42.33
CA ILE A 62 -40.76 55.08 41.74
C ILE A 62 -39.90 53.91 42.26
N LYS A 63 -39.92 53.62 43.57
CA LYS A 63 -39.22 52.45 44.13
C LYS A 63 -39.80 51.13 43.62
N ALA A 64 -41.12 51.03 43.53
CA ALA A 64 -41.82 49.86 43.02
C ALA A 64 -41.58 49.64 41.52
N PHE A 65 -41.22 50.67 40.75
CA PHE A 65 -40.76 50.57 39.37
C PHE A 65 -39.23 50.31 39.27
N ALA A 66 -38.44 50.85 40.20
CA ALA A 66 -36.99 50.62 40.27
C ALA A 66 -36.63 49.16 40.62
N VAL A 67 -37.43 48.50 41.46
CA VAL A 67 -37.23 47.07 41.81
C VAL A 67 -37.35 46.16 40.56
N PRO A 68 -38.43 46.23 39.75
CA PRO A 68 -38.54 45.56 38.46
C PRO A 68 -37.40 45.87 37.49
N LEU A 69 -36.93 47.12 37.44
CA LEU A 69 -35.77 47.51 36.62
C LEU A 69 -34.49 46.79 37.07
N SER A 70 -34.22 46.73 38.38
CA SER A 70 -33.06 45.99 38.92
C SER A 70 -33.16 44.47 38.74
N LEU A 71 -34.38 43.93 38.75
CA LEU A 71 -34.66 42.51 38.50
C LEU A 71 -34.44 42.19 37.01
N SER A 72 -34.89 43.07 36.11
CA SER A 72 -34.68 42.98 34.67
C SER A 72 -33.19 42.97 34.30
N GLU A 73 -32.39 43.84 34.90
CA GLU A 73 -30.94 43.87 34.72
C GLU A 73 -30.27 42.58 35.19
N LYS A 74 -30.62 42.08 36.39
CA LYS A 74 -30.10 40.80 36.92
C LYS A 74 -30.47 39.61 36.03
N LEU A 75 -31.70 39.57 35.53
CA LEU A 75 -32.16 38.52 34.62
C LEU A 75 -31.44 38.61 33.26
N SER A 76 -31.19 39.82 32.74
CA SER A 76 -30.42 40.01 31.51
C SER A 76 -28.98 39.51 31.64
N VAL A 77 -28.33 39.76 32.77
CA VAL A 77 -26.97 39.25 33.03
C VAL A 77 -26.96 37.72 33.09
N LYS A 78 -27.93 37.10 33.78
CA LYS A 78 -28.05 35.64 33.84
C LYS A 78 -28.32 35.02 32.47
N LEU A 79 -29.20 35.62 31.67
CA LEU A 79 -29.50 35.16 30.31
C LEU A 79 -28.23 35.15 29.44
N LYS A 80 -27.43 36.22 29.49
CA LYS A 80 -26.15 36.30 28.75
C LYS A 80 -25.09 35.32 29.24
N GLU A 81 -25.17 34.89 30.49
CA GLU A 81 -24.28 33.87 31.05
C GLU A 81 -24.71 32.47 30.60
N GLU A 82 -26.01 32.18 30.60
CA GLU A 82 -26.57 30.95 30.04
C GLU A 82 -26.31 30.83 28.53
N GLU A 83 -26.48 31.90 27.75
CA GLU A 83 -26.14 31.94 26.32
C GLU A 83 -24.67 31.57 26.10
N ARG A 84 -23.76 32.13 26.89
CA ARG A 84 -22.33 31.77 26.84
C ARG A 84 -22.06 30.32 27.24
N MET A 85 -22.80 29.76 28.19
CA MET A 85 -22.70 28.35 28.54
C MET A 85 -23.18 27.44 27.41
N VAL A 86 -24.27 27.82 26.72
CA VAL A 86 -24.77 27.10 25.55
C VAL A 86 -23.76 27.12 24.41
N GLU A 87 -23.16 28.28 24.11
CA GLU A 87 -22.10 28.39 23.10
C GLU A 87 -20.90 27.49 23.42
N MET A 88 -20.44 27.51 24.67
CA MET A 88 -19.35 26.66 25.13
C MET A 88 -19.69 25.17 25.03
N PHE A 89 -20.93 24.79 25.37
CA PHE A 89 -21.40 23.41 25.24
C PHE A 89 -21.42 22.94 23.78
N LEU A 90 -21.89 23.79 22.86
CA LEU A 90 -21.86 23.50 21.42
C LEU A 90 -20.44 23.33 20.90
N GLU A 91 -19.49 24.16 21.36
CA GLU A 91 -18.09 24.03 21.01
C GLU A 91 -17.50 22.68 21.49
N TYR A 92 -17.81 22.27 22.73
CA TYR A 92 -17.40 20.95 23.22
C TYR A 92 -18.03 19.80 22.42
N GLN A 93 -19.32 19.88 22.07
CA GLN A 93 -19.95 18.89 21.22
C GLN A 93 -19.26 18.78 19.84
N ASN A 94 -18.90 19.91 19.24
CA ASN A 94 -18.17 19.96 17.98
C ASN A 94 -16.79 19.32 18.11
N GLN A 95 -16.07 19.58 19.20
CA GLN A 95 -14.76 18.97 19.47
C GLN A 95 -14.87 17.45 19.64
N ILE A 96 -15.86 16.96 20.40
CA ILE A 96 -16.13 15.52 20.56
C ILE A 96 -16.45 14.89 19.20
N CYS A 97 -17.28 15.53 18.38
CA CYS A 97 -17.60 15.05 17.04
C CYS A 97 -16.36 14.93 16.15
N ARG A 98 -15.47 15.94 16.17
CA ARG A 98 -14.18 15.91 15.44
C ARG A 98 -13.28 14.78 15.94
N GLN A 99 -13.17 14.58 17.25
CA GLN A 99 -12.36 13.50 17.80
C GLN A 99 -12.92 12.12 17.45
N ASN A 100 -14.24 11.93 17.51
CA ASN A 100 -14.87 10.67 17.13
C ASN A 100 -14.63 10.32 15.66
N LYS A 101 -14.66 11.31 14.75
CA LYS A 101 -14.29 11.10 13.34
C LYS A 101 -12.84 10.64 13.20
N LEU A 102 -11.90 11.31 13.87
CA LEU A 102 -10.49 10.92 13.86
C LEU A 102 -10.25 9.52 14.44
N ILE A 103 -10.95 9.16 15.52
CA ILE A 103 -10.89 7.82 16.13
C ILE A 103 -11.37 6.77 15.12
N GLN A 104 -12.47 7.05 14.42
CA GLN A 104 -13.03 6.12 13.44
C GLN A 104 -12.09 5.94 12.25
N GLU A 105 -11.52 7.03 11.70
CA GLU A 105 -10.52 6.96 10.63
C GLU A 105 -9.29 6.14 11.04
N LYS A 106 -8.78 6.36 12.26
CA LYS A 106 -7.65 5.57 12.79
C LYS A 106 -8.00 4.10 12.95
N LYS A 107 -9.21 3.79 13.42
CA LYS A 107 -9.70 2.41 13.53
C LYS A 107 -9.76 1.73 12.17
N ASP A 108 -10.30 2.40 11.16
CA ASP A 108 -10.42 1.85 9.81
C ASP A 108 -9.04 1.64 9.16
N ASN A 109 -8.11 2.58 9.35
CA ASN A 109 -6.72 2.42 8.89
C ASN A 109 -6.01 1.26 9.60
N LEU A 110 -6.22 1.08 10.89
CA LEU A 110 -5.65 -0.03 11.65
C LEU A 110 -6.21 -1.38 11.17
N LEU A 111 -7.50 -1.46 10.85
CA LEU A 111 -8.11 -2.66 10.28
C LEU A 111 -7.52 -3.00 8.90
N LYS A 112 -7.27 -2.01 8.04
CA LYS A 112 -6.59 -2.22 6.75
C LYS A 112 -5.17 -2.77 6.94
N LEU A 113 -4.39 -2.18 7.84
CA LEU A 113 -3.04 -2.66 8.18
C LEU A 113 -3.05 -4.10 8.71
N ILE A 114 -4.02 -4.46 9.56
CA ILE A 114 -4.16 -5.84 10.04
C ILE A 114 -4.43 -6.80 8.87
N ALA A 115 -5.28 -6.42 7.92
CA ALA A 115 -5.58 -7.25 6.75
C ALA A 115 -4.32 -7.44 5.87
N GLU A 116 -3.57 -6.38 5.62
CA GLU A 116 -2.31 -6.44 4.86
C GLU A 116 -1.27 -7.33 5.55
N VAL A 117 -1.09 -7.20 6.87
CA VAL A 117 -0.15 -8.03 7.64
C VAL A 117 -0.56 -9.50 7.58
N LYS A 118 -1.86 -9.80 7.68
CA LYS A 118 -2.37 -11.18 7.54
C LYS A 118 -2.13 -11.73 6.14
N GLY A 119 -2.38 -10.95 5.10
CA GLY A 119 -2.10 -11.34 3.71
C GLY A 119 -0.63 -11.66 3.48
N LYS A 120 0.27 -10.75 3.89
CA LYS A 120 1.72 -10.96 3.79
C LYS A 120 2.21 -12.18 4.58
N LYS A 121 1.60 -12.47 5.74
CA LYS A 121 1.93 -13.67 6.50
C LYS A 121 1.58 -14.95 5.74
N GLN A 122 0.41 -15.00 5.10
CA GLN A 122 0.00 -16.15 4.29
C GLN A 122 0.90 -16.32 3.06
N GLU A 123 1.28 -15.23 2.39
CA GLU A 123 2.24 -15.26 1.29
C GLU A 123 3.61 -15.80 1.74
N LEU A 124 4.08 -15.39 2.92
CA LEU A 124 5.33 -15.87 3.49
C LEU A 124 5.29 -17.37 3.80
N GLU A 125 4.18 -17.86 4.36
CA GLU A 125 3.96 -19.30 4.62
C GLU A 125 3.97 -20.10 3.30
N ALA A 126 3.26 -19.63 2.28
CA ALA A 126 3.24 -20.25 0.96
C ALA A 126 4.63 -20.28 0.29
N LEU A 127 5.38 -19.17 0.37
CA LEU A 127 6.72 -19.10 -0.18
C LEU A 127 7.68 -20.04 0.57
N THR A 128 7.55 -20.14 1.89
CA THR A 128 8.36 -21.04 2.71
C THR A 128 8.13 -22.50 2.33
N ALA A 129 6.86 -22.90 2.12
CA ALA A 129 6.51 -24.24 1.65
C ALA A 129 7.12 -24.53 0.26
N ASN A 130 6.95 -23.60 -0.69
CA ASN A 130 7.52 -23.75 -2.04
C ASN A 130 9.06 -23.89 -2.02
N ILE A 131 9.75 -23.14 -1.16
CA ILE A 131 11.20 -23.25 -1.01
C ILE A 131 11.60 -24.63 -0.47
N GLN A 132 10.83 -25.17 0.48
CA GLN A 132 11.08 -26.49 1.04
C GLN A 132 10.89 -27.58 -0.03
N ASP A 133 9.80 -27.53 -0.77
CA ASP A 133 9.52 -28.47 -1.87
C ASP A 133 10.61 -28.45 -2.94
N LEU A 134 11.07 -27.25 -3.32
CA LEU A 134 12.15 -27.08 -4.30
C LEU A 134 13.49 -27.62 -3.79
N LYS A 135 13.79 -27.48 -2.50
CA LYS A 135 15.00 -28.07 -1.89
C LYS A 135 14.96 -29.60 -1.94
N GLU A 136 13.82 -30.20 -1.66
CA GLU A 136 13.62 -31.64 -1.70
C GLU A 136 13.68 -32.18 -3.13
N GLU A 137 13.00 -31.53 -4.07
CA GLU A 137 13.11 -31.79 -5.51
C GLU A 137 14.56 -31.75 -6.00
N TYR A 138 15.30 -30.71 -5.61
CA TYR A 138 16.71 -30.56 -6.00
C TYR A 138 17.57 -31.69 -5.43
N ALA A 139 17.37 -32.05 -4.16
CA ALA A 139 18.07 -33.17 -3.53
C ALA A 139 17.79 -34.50 -4.25
N ARG A 140 16.51 -34.79 -4.57
CA ARG A 140 16.10 -35.98 -5.33
C ARG A 140 16.74 -36.05 -6.72
N LYS A 141 16.74 -34.93 -7.45
CA LYS A 141 17.35 -34.85 -8.80
C LYS A 141 18.86 -35.03 -8.74
N LYS A 142 19.52 -34.42 -7.76
CA LYS A 142 20.96 -34.57 -7.53
C LYS A 142 21.33 -36.02 -7.24
N GLU A 143 20.56 -36.71 -6.40
CA GLU A 143 20.78 -38.13 -6.10
C GLU A 143 20.58 -39.01 -7.35
N THR A 144 19.51 -38.78 -8.11
CA THR A 144 19.25 -39.51 -9.37
C THR A 144 20.41 -39.38 -10.35
N ILE A 145 20.91 -38.16 -10.55
CA ILE A 145 22.05 -37.90 -11.44
C ILE A 145 23.32 -38.59 -10.91
N SER A 146 23.57 -38.52 -9.60
CA SER A 146 24.72 -39.18 -8.98
C SER A 146 24.69 -40.69 -9.18
N ASN A 147 23.52 -41.32 -8.98
CA ASN A 147 23.34 -42.75 -9.15
C ASN A 147 23.49 -43.16 -10.63
N ALA A 148 22.92 -42.39 -11.55
CA ALA A 148 23.07 -42.61 -12.99
C ALA A 148 24.53 -42.49 -13.43
N ASN A 149 25.25 -41.47 -12.96
CA ASN A 149 26.67 -41.28 -13.28
C ASN A 149 27.53 -42.43 -12.77
N LYS A 150 27.30 -42.88 -11.53
CA LYS A 150 28.01 -44.03 -10.97
C LYS A 150 27.76 -45.31 -11.78
N ALA A 151 26.51 -45.58 -12.14
CA ALA A 151 26.16 -46.73 -12.99
C ALA A 151 26.81 -46.63 -14.38
N ASN A 152 26.87 -45.43 -14.95
CA ASN A 152 27.49 -45.19 -16.25
C ASN A 152 29.02 -45.35 -16.19
N GLU A 153 29.65 -44.87 -15.11
CA GLU A 153 31.08 -45.05 -14.87
C GLU A 153 31.45 -46.53 -14.71
N GLU A 154 30.64 -47.30 -13.96
CA GLU A 154 30.83 -48.75 -13.82
C GLU A 154 30.63 -49.49 -15.15
N ARG A 155 29.63 -49.08 -15.95
CA ARG A 155 29.43 -49.62 -17.30
C ARG A 155 30.61 -49.29 -18.21
N LEU A 156 31.11 -48.07 -18.17
CA LEU A 156 32.26 -47.63 -18.95
C LEU A 156 33.53 -48.41 -18.56
N LYS A 157 33.80 -48.58 -17.27
CA LYS A 157 34.92 -49.41 -16.78
C LYS A 157 34.84 -50.86 -17.27
N ARG A 158 33.64 -51.45 -17.31
CA ARG A 158 33.44 -52.81 -17.84
C ARG A 158 33.72 -52.88 -19.35
N LEU A 159 33.21 -51.91 -20.10
CA LEU A 159 33.45 -51.83 -21.55
C LEU A 159 34.93 -51.60 -21.87
N GLN A 160 35.59 -50.70 -21.14
CA GLN A 160 37.01 -50.44 -21.29
C GLN A 160 37.83 -51.71 -21.03
N LYS A 161 37.57 -52.41 -19.92
CA LYS A 161 38.23 -53.71 -19.65
C LYS A 161 38.03 -54.71 -20.78
N SER A 162 36.82 -54.80 -21.35
CA SER A 162 36.58 -55.69 -22.49
C SER A 162 37.33 -55.25 -23.74
N ALA A 163 37.38 -53.94 -24.04
CA ALA A 163 38.11 -53.39 -25.17
C ALA A 163 39.63 -53.63 -25.02
N ASP A 164 40.18 -53.44 -23.81
CA ASP A 164 41.58 -53.71 -23.49
C ASP A 164 41.92 -55.19 -23.73
N VAL A 165 41.04 -56.12 -23.30
CA VAL A 165 41.22 -57.56 -23.57
C VAL A 165 41.26 -57.87 -25.06
N TYR A 166 40.41 -57.24 -25.88
CA TYR A 166 40.44 -57.42 -27.33
C TYR A 166 41.72 -56.83 -27.93
N LYS A 167 42.15 -55.65 -27.47
CA LYS A 167 43.38 -55.01 -27.91
C LYS A 167 44.60 -55.86 -27.59
N ASP A 168 44.71 -56.38 -26.38
CA ASP A 168 45.86 -57.17 -25.92
C ASP A 168 45.92 -58.54 -26.63
N ARG A 169 44.76 -59.19 -26.85
CA ARG A 169 44.71 -60.53 -27.46
C ARG A 169 44.81 -60.52 -28.98
N LEU A 170 44.18 -59.55 -29.64
CA LEU A 170 44.11 -59.48 -31.11
C LEU A 170 45.16 -58.54 -31.69
N GLY A 171 45.87 -57.75 -30.86
CA GLY A 171 46.71 -56.66 -31.33
C GLY A 171 45.93 -55.59 -32.09
N LEU A 172 44.59 -55.52 -31.92
CA LEU A 172 43.70 -54.67 -32.71
C LEU A 172 43.13 -53.55 -31.86
N GLU A 173 43.35 -52.32 -32.30
CA GLU A 173 42.75 -51.12 -31.72
C GLU A 173 41.85 -50.42 -32.76
N ILE A 174 40.61 -50.09 -32.35
CA ILE A 174 39.64 -49.40 -33.19
C ILE A 174 39.40 -48.00 -32.62
N ARG A 175 39.65 -46.97 -33.41
CA ARG A 175 39.47 -45.57 -33.01
C ARG A 175 38.45 -44.88 -33.90
N LYS A 176 37.57 -44.08 -33.31
CA LYS A 176 36.74 -43.13 -34.09
C LYS A 176 37.58 -41.89 -34.41
N ILE A 177 37.74 -41.58 -35.69
CA ILE A 177 38.41 -40.38 -36.18
C ILE A 177 37.39 -39.39 -36.76
N TYR A 178 37.83 -38.20 -37.13
CA TYR A 178 36.94 -37.14 -37.64
C TYR A 178 36.18 -37.58 -38.90
N GLY A 179 34.91 -37.15 -39.02
CA GLY A 179 34.06 -37.44 -40.17
C GLY A 179 33.43 -38.83 -40.17
N ASP A 180 33.05 -39.35 -38.99
CA ASP A 180 32.41 -40.66 -38.80
C ASP A 180 33.18 -41.85 -39.41
N LYS A 181 34.51 -41.71 -39.52
CA LYS A 181 35.38 -42.80 -39.96
C LYS A 181 35.92 -43.58 -38.76
N LEU A 182 36.09 -44.87 -38.94
CA LEU A 182 36.71 -45.78 -37.98
C LEU A 182 38.10 -46.15 -38.48
N GLN A 183 39.12 -45.92 -37.67
CA GLN A 183 40.48 -46.35 -37.95
C GLN A 183 40.75 -47.66 -37.21
N PHE A 184 41.20 -48.67 -37.94
CA PHE A 184 41.64 -49.95 -37.42
C PHE A 184 43.16 -49.95 -37.40
N ILE A 185 43.74 -50.30 -36.25
CA ILE A 185 45.17 -50.31 -35.99
C ILE A 185 45.56 -51.70 -35.53
N PHE A 186 46.32 -52.42 -36.34
CA PHE A 186 46.87 -53.73 -36.02
C PHE A 186 48.31 -53.59 -35.54
N THR A 187 48.63 -54.30 -34.48
CA THR A 187 49.95 -54.48 -33.89
C THR A 187 50.21 -55.98 -33.79
N ASN A 188 51.42 -56.39 -33.41
CA ASN A 188 51.87 -57.78 -33.37
C ASN A 188 51.83 -58.51 -34.73
N ILE A 189 51.93 -57.75 -35.83
CA ILE A 189 51.98 -58.31 -37.19
C ILE A 189 53.42 -58.65 -37.60
N ASP A 190 54.39 -57.77 -37.31
CA ASP A 190 55.80 -58.05 -37.59
C ASP A 190 56.44 -58.74 -36.37
N PRO A 191 56.90 -60.00 -36.48
CA PRO A 191 57.57 -60.71 -35.36
C PRO A 191 58.87 -60.04 -34.90
N LYS A 192 59.53 -59.25 -35.77
CA LYS A 192 60.75 -58.51 -35.41
C LYS A 192 60.44 -57.20 -34.72
N HIS A 193 59.29 -56.60 -35.02
CA HIS A 193 58.83 -55.33 -34.47
C HIS A 193 57.34 -55.41 -34.10
N PRO A 194 56.99 -56.10 -32.99
CA PRO A 194 55.59 -56.31 -32.60
C PRO A 194 54.81 -55.01 -32.36
N GLU A 195 55.48 -53.92 -31.99
CA GLU A 195 54.83 -52.62 -31.78
C GLU A 195 54.58 -51.82 -33.06
N SER A 196 55.03 -52.30 -34.22
CA SER A 196 54.82 -51.61 -35.49
C SER A 196 53.33 -51.56 -35.85
N PRO A 197 52.71 -50.36 -35.98
CA PRO A 197 51.29 -50.24 -36.29
C PRO A 197 51.01 -50.38 -37.79
N PHE A 198 49.99 -51.16 -38.14
CA PHE A 198 49.45 -51.29 -39.49
C PHE A 198 48.00 -50.81 -39.50
N MET A 199 47.67 -49.80 -40.31
CA MET A 199 46.40 -49.09 -40.16
C MET A 199 45.61 -48.96 -41.48
N PHE A 200 44.29 -49.12 -41.38
CA PHE A 200 43.35 -48.66 -42.40
C PHE A 200 42.21 -47.87 -41.78
N SER A 201 41.54 -47.04 -42.58
CA SER A 201 40.32 -46.35 -42.18
C SER A 201 39.13 -46.87 -42.96
N LEU A 202 38.00 -47.00 -42.29
CA LEU A 202 36.71 -47.43 -42.82
C LEU A 202 35.71 -46.30 -42.63
N CYS A 203 34.98 -45.93 -43.67
CA CYS A 203 33.86 -45.01 -43.56
C CYS A 203 32.64 -45.56 -44.29
N LEU A 204 31.46 -45.05 -43.91
CA LEU A 204 30.23 -45.30 -44.64
C LEU A 204 30.03 -44.16 -45.64
N ASN A 205 29.77 -44.49 -46.90
CA ASN A 205 29.42 -43.50 -47.91
C ASN A 205 27.92 -43.11 -47.80
N GLU A 206 27.45 -42.20 -48.65
CA GLU A 206 26.05 -41.75 -48.68
C GLU A 206 25.04 -42.89 -48.96
N ALA A 207 25.48 -43.94 -49.65
CA ALA A 207 24.71 -45.15 -49.91
C ALA A 207 24.75 -46.18 -48.76
N ARG A 208 25.46 -45.86 -47.65
CA ARG A 208 25.75 -46.76 -46.52
C ARG A 208 26.62 -47.98 -46.88
N ASP A 209 27.35 -47.91 -47.98
CA ASP A 209 28.37 -48.90 -48.30
C ASP A 209 29.70 -48.56 -47.59
N TYR A 210 30.46 -49.62 -47.31
CA TYR A 210 31.77 -49.52 -46.67
C TYR A 210 32.85 -49.08 -47.67
N GLU A 211 33.47 -47.93 -47.42
CA GLU A 211 34.61 -47.43 -48.17
C GLU A 211 35.88 -47.53 -47.30
N VAL A 212 36.94 -48.14 -47.85
CA VAL A 212 38.21 -48.32 -47.15
C VAL A 212 39.25 -47.33 -47.68
N THR A 213 39.74 -46.43 -46.84
CA THR A 213 40.87 -45.56 -47.14
C THR A 213 42.15 -46.14 -46.52
N LEU A 214 43.04 -46.67 -47.37
CA LEU A 214 44.33 -47.23 -46.97
C LEU A 214 45.36 -46.11 -46.77
N LEU A 215 45.95 -45.99 -45.57
CA LEU A 215 47.03 -45.03 -45.32
C LEU A 215 48.43 -45.66 -45.28
N GLU A 216 48.62 -46.94 -44.91
CA GLU A 216 49.94 -47.61 -45.01
C GLU A 216 49.87 -49.14 -45.31
N PHE A 217 48.88 -49.60 -46.06
CA PHE A 217 48.69 -51.03 -46.32
C PHE A 217 49.62 -51.65 -47.37
N ARG A 218 50.42 -50.85 -48.11
CA ARG A 218 51.29 -51.36 -49.18
C ARG A 218 52.34 -52.37 -48.68
N LYS A 219 52.67 -52.38 -47.39
CA LYS A 219 53.57 -53.37 -46.78
C LYS A 219 52.88 -54.66 -46.30
N MET A 220 51.55 -54.65 -46.17
CA MET A 220 50.76 -55.74 -45.56
C MET A 220 50.22 -56.75 -46.59
N VAL A 221 50.14 -56.35 -47.87
CA VAL A 221 49.63 -57.19 -48.97
C VAL A 221 50.46 -58.47 -49.18
N LEU A 222 51.74 -58.49 -48.78
CA LEU A 222 52.57 -59.70 -48.83
C LEU A 222 52.31 -60.69 -47.67
N SER A 223 51.46 -60.35 -46.70
CA SER A 223 51.02 -61.23 -45.59
C SER A 223 49.50 -61.47 -45.60
N SER A 224 48.82 -61.18 -46.72
CA SER A 224 47.35 -61.08 -46.84
C SER A 224 46.55 -62.35 -46.51
N LEU A 225 47.18 -63.52 -46.47
CA LEU A 225 46.50 -64.78 -46.11
C LEU A 225 46.17 -64.94 -44.61
N TYR A 226 46.75 -64.12 -43.72
CA TYR A 226 46.56 -64.26 -42.27
C TYR A 226 45.50 -63.31 -41.66
N LEU A 227 45.27 -62.14 -42.27
CA LEU A 227 44.31 -61.16 -41.75
C LEU A 227 42.89 -61.34 -42.27
N CYS A 228 42.70 -61.86 -43.49
CA CYS A 228 41.37 -62.18 -43.99
C CYS A 228 40.64 -63.18 -43.08
N SER A 229 41.33 -64.21 -42.60
CA SER A 229 40.72 -65.21 -41.71
C SER A 229 40.32 -64.65 -40.35
N HIS A 230 41.08 -63.71 -39.78
CA HIS A 230 40.76 -63.11 -38.47
C HIS A 230 39.70 -62.01 -38.53
N LEU A 231 39.67 -61.19 -39.60
CA LEU A 231 38.61 -60.20 -39.82
C LEU A 231 37.29 -60.88 -40.20
N GLU A 232 37.31 -61.90 -41.06
CA GLU A 232 36.13 -62.71 -41.35
C GLU A 232 35.60 -63.42 -40.10
N ALA A 233 36.47 -63.99 -39.25
CA ALA A 233 36.04 -64.58 -37.98
C ALA A 233 35.46 -63.55 -37.00
N PHE A 234 36.06 -62.35 -36.92
CA PHE A 234 35.58 -61.27 -36.05
C PHE A 234 34.24 -60.68 -36.50
N ILE A 235 34.04 -60.56 -37.83
CA ILE A 235 32.79 -60.09 -38.43
C ILE A 235 31.72 -61.19 -38.33
N ALA A 236 32.05 -62.45 -38.62
CA ALA A 236 31.13 -63.59 -38.54
C ALA A 236 30.60 -63.86 -37.12
N ASP A 237 31.39 -63.63 -36.07
CA ASP A 237 30.96 -63.79 -34.66
C ASP A 237 29.93 -62.72 -34.23
N LYS A 238 29.87 -61.57 -34.93
CA LYS A 238 28.88 -60.50 -34.70
C LYS A 238 27.71 -60.53 -35.71
N ASP A 239 27.91 -61.16 -36.86
CA ASP A 239 27.00 -61.16 -38.02
C ASP A 239 25.89 -62.23 -37.98
N THR A 240 25.54 -62.81 -36.84
CA THR A 240 24.22 -63.47 -36.73
C THR A 240 23.06 -62.45 -36.78
N GLN A 241 23.33 -61.14 -36.81
CA GLN A 241 22.32 -60.07 -36.98
C GLN A 241 22.64 -58.99 -38.02
N LEU A 242 23.81 -59.00 -38.67
CA LEU A 242 24.18 -58.02 -39.68
C LEU A 242 24.48 -58.76 -40.99
N ASN A 243 23.55 -58.64 -41.94
CA ASN A 243 23.60 -59.27 -43.25
C ASN A 243 24.64 -58.52 -44.13
N CYS A 244 25.93 -58.61 -43.82
CA CYS A 244 26.98 -58.02 -44.64
C CYS A 244 27.51 -59.04 -45.64
N ARG A 245 27.09 -58.89 -46.90
CA ARG A 245 27.77 -59.50 -48.06
C ARG A 245 29.16 -58.86 -48.23
N ILE A 246 30.14 -59.31 -47.46
CA ILE A 246 31.57 -59.17 -47.82
C ILE A 246 31.99 -60.37 -48.71
N GLY A 247 31.06 -60.86 -49.54
CA GLY A 247 31.25 -62.03 -50.40
C GLY A 247 31.62 -61.68 -51.84
N SER A 248 32.11 -60.46 -52.11
CA SER A 248 32.35 -60.03 -53.51
C SER A 248 33.67 -59.32 -53.77
N LEU A 249 34.60 -59.31 -52.80
CA LEU A 249 35.98 -58.84 -52.99
C LEU A 249 37.03 -59.96 -52.95
N MET A 250 36.59 -61.23 -52.87
CA MET A 250 37.43 -62.42 -52.91
C MET A 250 36.93 -63.36 -54.00
N CYS A 251 37.83 -63.69 -54.93
CA CYS A 251 37.66 -64.27 -56.27
C CYS A 251 36.71 -65.48 -56.41
N PRO A 252 36.14 -65.67 -57.61
CA PRO A 252 36.18 -66.95 -58.30
C PRO A 252 37.19 -66.87 -59.45
N SER A 253 38.02 -67.89 -59.49
CA SER A 253 38.93 -68.29 -60.56
C SER A 253 38.41 -68.02 -61.98
N ASP A 254 39.37 -67.65 -62.81
CA ASP A 254 39.42 -67.67 -64.28
C ASP A 254 38.89 -66.46 -65.06
N SER A 255 39.88 -65.72 -65.60
CA SER A 255 39.89 -65.01 -66.90
C SER A 255 39.83 -63.47 -66.88
N ILE A 256 41.01 -62.87 -67.15
CA ILE A 256 41.33 -61.70 -68.01
C ILE A 256 42.06 -60.54 -67.30
N PRO A 257 43.15 -60.00 -67.90
CA PRO A 257 44.22 -59.27 -67.23
C PRO A 257 44.02 -57.75 -67.30
N ILE A 258 44.45 -57.03 -66.27
CA ILE A 258 44.64 -55.58 -66.38
C ILE A 258 46.14 -55.32 -66.32
N LEU A 259 46.63 -54.94 -67.49
CA LEU A 259 47.98 -54.49 -67.81
C LEU A 259 48.57 -53.57 -66.74
N MET A 260 49.78 -53.92 -66.29
CA MET A 260 50.79 -52.92 -65.97
C MET A 260 51.19 -52.20 -67.27
N GLU A 261 50.76 -50.96 -67.45
CA GLU A 261 51.56 -49.97 -68.17
C GLU A 261 52.17 -49.02 -67.14
N LEU A 262 53.44 -49.27 -66.82
CA LEU A 262 54.37 -48.27 -66.32
C LEU A 262 55.27 -47.92 -67.50
N THR A 263 54.98 -46.81 -68.16
CA THR A 263 55.94 -46.12 -69.02
C THR A 263 56.72 -45.13 -68.15
N PHE A 264 58.04 -45.38 -68.10
CA PHE A 264 59.17 -44.58 -67.57
C PHE A 264 58.91 -43.47 -66.54
#